data_AF-A0A940A374-F1
#
_entry.id   AF-A0A940A374-F1
#
_cell.length_a   1.000
_cell.length_b   1.000
_cell.length_c   1.000
_cell.angle_alpha   90.00
_cell.angle_beta   90.00
_cell.angle_gamma   90.00
#
_symmetry.space_group_name_H-M   'P 1'
#
loop_
_entity.id
_entity.type
_entity.pdbx_description
1 polymer ?
#
loop_
_entity_poly.entity_id
_entity_poly.type
_entity_poly.pdbx_seq_one_letter_code
_entity_poly.pdbx_strand_id
1 'polypeptide(L)'
;MNTKIYPYFIAVCAICAISGMTACSNDDEPKPDPQPSVELKELGRINTFINIDIPGDADWQVKAHPTWAGPMADEGTGDTMLELFVETNENEADRTDTLTVATT
;
A
#
# COMPACT_ATOMS: atom_id res chain seq x y z
N MET A 1 18.55 -19.65 -1.31
CA MET A 1 17.55 -20.37 -2.14
C MET A 1 16.49 -19.35 -2.52
N ASN A 2 16.39 -19.02 -3.82
CA ASN A 2 15.44 -18.03 -4.33
C ASN A 2 14.07 -18.68 -4.52
N THR A 3 13.07 -18.26 -3.76
CA THR A 3 11.69 -18.73 -3.91
C THR A 3 10.89 -17.68 -4.67
N LYS A 4 10.33 -18.08 -5.82
CA LYS A 4 9.55 -17.23 -6.71
C LYS A 4 8.16 -16.93 -6.10
N ILE A 5 7.73 -15.68 -6.28
CA ILE A 5 6.44 -15.10 -5.87
C ILE A 5 5.30 -15.73 -6.70
N TYR A 6 4.17 -16.01 -6.05
CA TYR A 6 2.88 -16.21 -6.71
C TYR A 6 1.81 -15.36 -6.00
N PRO A 7 1.25 -14.32 -6.64
CA PRO A 7 0.07 -13.65 -6.15
C PRO A 7 -1.14 -14.57 -6.34
N TYR A 8 -1.85 -14.82 -5.26
CA TYR A 8 -3.08 -15.61 -5.19
C TYR A 8 -4.23 -14.84 -5.86
N PHE A 9 -4.20 -14.72 -7.19
CA PHE A 9 -5.37 -14.35 -7.97
C PHE A 9 -6.17 -15.62 -8.25
N ILE A 10 -7.27 -15.74 -7.51
CA ILE A 10 -8.25 -16.81 -7.52
C ILE A 10 -8.72 -17.08 -8.96
N ALA A 11 -8.32 -18.23 -9.49
CA ALA A 11 -8.90 -18.81 -10.68
C ALA A 11 -10.22 -19.51 -10.30
N VAL A 12 -11.35 -18.84 -10.52
CA VAL A 12 -12.65 -19.51 -10.65
C VAL A 12 -13.22 -19.14 -12.03
N CYS A 13 -12.72 -19.83 -13.05
CA CYS A 13 -13.41 -19.91 -14.34
C CYS A 13 -14.52 -20.97 -14.20
N ALA A 14 -15.69 -20.55 -13.76
CA ALA A 14 -16.92 -21.35 -13.87
C ALA A 14 -17.58 -21.08 -15.24
N ILE A 15 -17.32 -21.99 -16.18
CA ILE A 15 -18.26 -22.56 -17.17
C ILE A 15 -19.17 -21.57 -17.93
N CYS A 16 -18.85 -21.37 -19.21
CA CYS A 16 -19.82 -20.89 -20.19
C CYS A 16 -20.95 -21.91 -20.39
N ALA A 17 -22.21 -21.51 -20.17
CA ALA A 17 -23.39 -22.16 -20.73
C ALA A 17 -24.54 -21.16 -20.95
N ILE A 18 -24.65 -20.73 -22.21
CA ILE A 18 -25.83 -20.34 -23.01
C ILE A 18 -27.14 -20.04 -22.25
N SER A 19 -27.72 -18.85 -22.50
CA SER A 19 -29.09 -18.59 -23.01
C SER A 19 -29.80 -17.42 -22.30
N GLY A 20 -30.41 -16.53 -23.10
CA GLY A 20 -31.71 -15.93 -22.73
C GLY A 20 -31.73 -14.44 -22.34
N MET A 21 -32.13 -13.62 -23.32
CA MET A 21 -32.98 -12.42 -23.26
C MET A 21 -33.16 -11.65 -21.93
N THR A 22 -32.78 -10.36 -21.98
CA THR A 22 -33.38 -9.16 -21.36
C THR A 22 -33.96 -9.24 -19.94
N ALA A 23 -33.30 -8.52 -19.02
CA ALA A 23 -33.93 -7.46 -18.22
C ALA A 23 -32.84 -6.56 -17.64
N CYS A 24 -32.85 -5.26 -17.98
CA CYS A 24 -32.06 -4.27 -17.26
C CYS A 24 -32.73 -4.06 -15.89
N SER A 25 -32.26 -4.74 -14.86
CA SER A 25 -32.45 -4.28 -13.49
C SER A 25 -31.24 -3.40 -13.17
N ASN A 26 -31.48 -2.10 -13.05
CA ASN A 26 -30.53 -1.19 -12.43
C ASN A 26 -30.50 -1.52 -10.93
N ASP A 27 -29.74 -2.54 -10.57
CA ASP A 27 -29.32 -2.72 -9.19
C ASP A 27 -28.06 -1.86 -9.05
N ASP A 28 -28.23 -0.65 -8.50
CA ASP A 28 -27.10 0.15 -8.04
C ASP A 28 -26.43 -0.65 -6.90
N GLU A 29 -25.44 -1.47 -7.26
CA GLU A 29 -24.57 -2.12 -6.28
C GLU A 29 -23.97 -1.02 -5.37
N PRO A 30 -24.08 -1.16 -4.03
CA PRO A 30 -23.37 -0.27 -3.13
C PRO A 30 -21.89 -0.32 -3.48
N LYS A 31 -21.31 0.83 -3.85
CA LYS A 31 -19.86 0.93 -4.06
C LYS A 31 -19.20 0.39 -2.79
N PRO A 32 -18.25 -0.56 -2.90
CA PRO A 32 -17.46 -1.00 -1.75
C PRO A 32 -16.93 0.26 -1.04
N ASP A 33 -17.11 0.33 0.27
CA ASP A 33 -16.58 1.45 1.07
C ASP A 33 -15.11 1.67 0.69
N PRO A 34 -14.63 2.93 0.59
CA PRO A 34 -13.21 3.21 0.33
C PRO A 34 -12.37 2.57 1.44
N GLN A 35 -11.83 1.39 1.16
CA GLN A 35 -10.95 0.72 2.09
C GLN A 35 -9.66 1.54 2.13
N PRO A 36 -9.18 2.00 3.30
CA PRO A 36 -7.90 2.68 3.38
C PRO A 36 -6.84 1.77 2.76
N SER A 37 -6.18 2.26 1.71
CA SER A 37 -5.14 1.54 1.00
C SER A 37 -3.92 1.45 1.92
N VAL A 38 -3.83 0.35 2.66
CA VAL A 38 -2.64 0.02 3.44
C VAL A 38 -1.67 -0.68 2.50
N GLU A 39 -0.64 0.02 2.03
CA GLU A 39 0.46 -0.59 1.29
C GLU A 39 1.47 -1.16 2.29
N LEU A 40 1.60 -2.49 2.33
CA LEU A 40 2.59 -3.18 3.16
C LEU A 40 3.90 -3.34 2.40
N LYS A 41 5.00 -2.80 2.94
CA LYS A 41 6.35 -2.96 2.40
C LYS A 41 7.18 -3.88 3.29
N GLU A 42 7.37 -5.12 2.83
CA GLU A 42 8.26 -6.09 3.48
C GLU A 42 9.74 -5.72 3.26
N LEU A 43 10.52 -5.68 4.34
CA LEU A 43 11.94 -5.28 4.32
C LEU A 43 12.83 -6.38 4.93
N GLY A 44 13.98 -6.64 4.32
CA GLY A 44 14.99 -7.55 4.87
C GLY A 44 15.79 -6.93 6.02
N ARG A 45 16.72 -7.69 6.61
CA ARG A 45 17.72 -7.16 7.56
C ARG A 45 18.76 -6.30 6.83
N ILE A 46 18.36 -5.10 6.42
CA ILE A 46 19.19 -4.15 5.67
C ILE A 46 18.97 -2.73 6.17
N ASN A 47 20.04 -1.93 6.16
CA ASN A 47 19.96 -0.47 6.22
C ASN A 47 19.75 0.03 4.79
N THR A 48 18.57 0.56 4.48
CA THR A 48 18.22 0.94 3.10
C THR A 48 17.30 2.14 3.06
N PHE A 49 17.33 2.85 1.94
CA PHE A 49 16.31 3.83 1.60
C PHE A 49 15.13 3.15 0.91
N ILE A 50 13.92 3.63 1.21
CA ILE A 50 12.65 3.18 0.63
C ILE A 50 11.83 4.40 0.25
N ASN A 51 11.32 4.42 -0.98
CA ASN A 51 10.42 5.48 -1.43
C ASN A 51 8.97 5.06 -1.24
N ILE A 52 8.18 5.99 -0.73
CA ILE A 52 6.73 5.90 -0.63
C ILE A 52 6.14 6.98 -1.53
N ASP A 53 5.26 6.59 -2.44
CA ASP A 53 4.52 7.53 -3.27
C ASP A 53 3.45 8.20 -2.41
N ILE A 54 3.44 9.54 -2.38
CA ILE A 54 2.39 10.32 -1.73
C ILE A 54 1.42 10.79 -2.81
N PRO A 55 0.27 10.11 -3.00
CA PRO A 55 -0.63 10.42 -4.10
C PRO A 55 -1.34 11.76 -3.89
N GLY A 56 -1.35 12.57 -4.95
CA GLY A 56 -2.15 13.79 -5.04
C GLY A 56 -1.31 15.07 -5.09
N ASP A 57 -1.95 16.17 -5.51
CA ASP A 57 -1.26 17.44 -5.77
C ASP A 57 -1.22 18.37 -4.55
N ALA A 58 -1.64 17.89 -3.38
CA ALA A 58 -1.68 18.69 -2.15
C ALA A 58 -0.31 18.70 -1.45
N ASP A 59 -0.04 19.80 -0.75
CA ASP A 59 1.07 19.84 0.21
C ASP A 59 0.83 18.82 1.32
N TRP A 60 1.89 18.27 1.89
CA TRP A 60 1.81 17.21 2.89
C TRP A 60 2.85 17.39 3.99
N GLN A 61 2.55 16.79 5.16
CA GLN A 61 3.42 16.77 6.33
C GLN A 61 3.39 15.41 7.04
N VAL A 62 4.56 14.91 7.42
CA VAL A 62 4.72 13.74 8.28
C VAL A 62 4.27 14.10 9.70
N LYS A 63 3.35 13.32 10.26
CA LYS A 63 2.81 13.54 11.62
C LYS A 63 3.39 12.56 12.64
N ALA A 64 3.72 11.36 12.21
CA ALA A 64 4.32 10.32 13.04
C ALA A 64 5.06 9.32 12.18
N HIS A 65 6.18 8.81 12.69
CA HIS A 65 6.96 7.73 12.07
C HIS A 65 7.62 6.90 13.18
N PRO A 66 7.94 5.62 12.92
CA PRO A 66 8.76 4.84 13.84
C PRO A 66 10.19 5.39 13.92
N THR A 67 10.86 5.15 15.04
CA THR A 67 12.26 5.58 15.22
C THR A 67 13.23 4.84 14.29
N TRP A 68 12.86 3.63 13.85
CA TRP A 68 13.69 2.77 13.00
C TRP A 68 13.42 2.95 11.49
N ALA A 69 12.44 3.76 11.11
CA ALA A 69 12.23 4.17 9.71
C ALA A 69 11.95 5.67 9.66
N GLY A 70 13.01 6.47 9.57
CA GLY A 70 12.96 7.92 9.62
C GLY A 70 12.77 8.54 8.24
N PRO A 71 11.88 9.55 8.07
CA PRO A 71 11.74 10.25 6.81
C PRO A 71 12.97 11.13 6.51
N MET A 72 13.33 11.25 5.25
CA MET A 72 14.37 12.19 4.78
C MET A 72 13.85 13.62 4.62
N ALA A 73 12.52 13.80 4.63
CA ALA A 73 11.84 15.09 4.64
C ALA A 73 10.54 15.00 5.47
N ASP A 74 10.27 16.02 6.28
CA ASP A 74 9.07 16.07 7.12
C ASP A 74 7.87 16.73 6.42
N GLU A 75 8.09 17.38 5.28
CA GLU A 75 7.07 18.07 4.48
C GLU A 75 7.44 18.08 3.00
N GLY A 76 6.43 18.27 2.15
CA GLY A 76 6.62 18.41 0.70
C GLY A 76 5.37 18.91 0.00
N THR A 77 5.49 19.13 -1.31
CA THR A 77 4.44 19.75 -2.14
C THR A 77 4.11 18.87 -3.33
N GLY A 78 2.82 18.64 -3.57
CA GLY A 78 2.33 17.91 -4.74
C GLY A 78 2.70 16.42 -4.76
N ASP A 79 2.50 15.82 -5.93
CA ASP A 79 2.84 14.42 -6.19
C ASP A 79 4.35 14.23 -6.13
N THR A 80 4.80 13.58 -5.06
CA THR A 80 6.22 13.40 -4.79
C THR A 80 6.46 12.09 -4.04
N MET A 81 7.71 11.65 -4.09
CA MET A 81 8.18 10.52 -3.30
C MET A 81 8.70 11.00 -1.95
N LEU A 82 8.18 10.40 -0.87
CA LEU A 82 8.79 10.48 0.45
C LEU A 82 9.81 9.34 0.60
N GLU A 83 11.09 9.69 0.70
CA GLU A 83 12.16 8.74 1.00
C GLU A 83 12.26 8.52 2.52
N LEU A 84 12.28 7.26 2.95
CA LEU A 84 12.56 6.82 4.31
C LEU A 84 13.91 6.13 4.39
N PHE A 85 14.68 6.39 5.43
CA PHE A 85 15.79 5.53 5.82
C PHE A 85 15.29 4.49 6.83
N VAL A 86 15.36 3.22 6.44
CA VAL A 86 14.95 2.09 7.27
C VAL A 86 16.18 1.39 7.83
N GLU A 87 16.24 1.30 9.15
CA GLU A 87 17.28 0.59 9.87
C GLU A 87 17.04 -0.93 9.87
N THR A 88 18.14 -1.66 9.92
CA THR A 88 18.16 -3.11 10.11
C THR A 88 17.46 -3.48 11.41
N ASN A 89 16.61 -4.51 11.37
CA ASN A 89 16.14 -5.15 12.59
C ASN A 89 17.21 -6.11 13.12
N GLU A 90 17.79 -5.78 14.28
CA GLU A 90 18.82 -6.61 14.92
C GLU A 90 18.22 -7.85 15.61
N ASN A 91 16.92 -7.82 15.93
CA ASN A 91 16.22 -8.91 16.59
C ASN A 91 15.80 -10.00 15.58
N GLU A 92 15.63 -11.23 16.09
CA GLU A 92 15.09 -12.34 15.29
C GLU A 92 13.57 -12.26 15.10
N ALA A 93 12.88 -11.49 15.95
CA ALA A 93 11.45 -11.26 15.84
C ALA A 93 11.15 -10.11 14.86
N ASP A 94 10.14 -10.31 14.01
CA ASP A 94 9.64 -9.28 13.10
C ASP A 94 9.12 -8.06 13.87
N ARG A 95 9.21 -6.87 13.24
CA ARG A 95 8.68 -5.61 13.77
C ARG A 95 7.85 -4.90 12.73
N THR A 96 6.78 -4.24 13.16
CA THR A 96 5.84 -3.51 12.31
C THR A 96 5.39 -2.25 13.04
N ASP A 97 5.24 -1.15 12.30
CA ASP A 97 4.79 0.14 12.82
C ASP A 97 4.18 0.98 11.69
N THR A 98 3.64 2.15 12.02
CA THR A 98 2.86 3.00 11.11
C THR A 98 3.52 4.37 10.88
N LEU A 99 3.67 4.73 9.61
CA LEU A 99 3.94 6.11 9.18
C LEU A 99 2.60 6.84 8.96
N THR A 100 2.45 8.03 9.55
CA THR A 100 1.27 8.89 9.32
C THR A 100 1.67 10.14 8.57
N VAL A 101 1.06 10.35 7.40
CA VAL A 101 1.19 11.56 6.58
C VAL A 101 -0.18 12.22 6.45
N ALA A 102 -0.24 13.55 6.52
CA ALA A 102 -1.46 14.31 6.31
C ALA A 102 -1.24 15.41 5.28
N THR A 103 -2.22 15.61 4.40
CA THR A 103 -2.27 16.77 3.51
C THR A 103 -2.53 18.05 4.31
N THR A 104 -1.94 19.16 3.90
CA THR A 104 -2.08 20.48 4.53
C THR A 104 -2.98 21.42 3.74
#